data_AF-A0A368UIK9-F1
#
_entry.id   AF-A0A368UIK9-F1
#
_cell.length_a   1.000
_cell.length_b   1.000
_cell.length_c   1.000
_cell.angle_alpha   90.00
_cell.angle_beta   90.00
_cell.angle_gamma   90.00
#
_symmetry.space_group_name_H-M   'P 1'
#
loop_
_entity.id
_entity.type
_entity.pdbx_description
1 polymer ?
#
loop_
_entity_poly.entity_id
_entity_poly.type
_entity_poly.pdbx_seq_one_letter_code
_entity_poly.pdbx_strand_id
1 'polypeptide(L)'
;MKTSTTTTTTILAIATSYLFLLITPTQKSTYHSLFISDSLSDNASIYNHLKTLTRRPHVAGSKANAEAASYVVSVFTSSYIPSHIVSYEVSLTYPLSRSLVLITNPSTTFTLHQETYEGDPYADVADEVVPTFHAYAKSGTVAAPVCYVNYGRVEDYLTLKDKNGVNVSGTVVLARHGKIYRGDIVKNAYEEGAVGVVIYSDRKDYGGEEKWFPDEKWLPPSGVQVGTVYGGLGDPTTPGWASSSSGDGECERLNKDEVEKGGDVPLIPSLPVSAADGEKIMRSIGGPVAEDDWQGSKDAPIYRLGPGPGILNLSYKGQDVIATIQNVIGVIEGAEEPDRFVILGNHRDAWTFGAVDPNSGTAALLEVAQRLGKLQKKGWRPRRTILLCNWDAEEYGLIGSTEWVEENREILASKAVAYLNADCVVGGPGFNVRATPQLDELIKRATQEVKDPDNSSQSIYESWTSSGSSPLFGRLGGGGSDYASFLQHVGIPAADIAFGGDVAGYPVYHSLYDDFVWMEKFGDPMFQRHVAAASVWGLVALWLADEEFLPFDYLSYAKELQILYNTKYLNHSLAWRIWRMRFQIKT
;
A
#
# COMPACT_ATOMS: atom_id res chain seq x y z
N MET A 1 -67.66 -36.60 -30.49
CA MET A 1 -66.20 -36.37 -30.61
C MET A 1 -65.92 -34.87 -30.61
N LYS A 2 -65.73 -34.21 -29.46
CA LYS A 2 -65.25 -32.81 -29.34
C LYS A 2 -65.05 -32.41 -27.87
N THR A 3 -64.17 -33.09 -27.13
CA THR A 3 -63.81 -32.66 -25.75
C THR A 3 -62.41 -33.12 -25.29
N SER A 4 -61.59 -33.76 -26.12
CA SER A 4 -60.32 -34.37 -25.67
C SER A 4 -59.05 -33.58 -26.00
N THR A 5 -59.11 -32.52 -26.81
CA THR A 5 -57.91 -31.82 -27.31
C THR A 5 -57.50 -30.61 -26.46
N THR A 6 -58.41 -30.03 -25.69
CA THR A 6 -58.13 -28.80 -24.94
C THR A 6 -57.31 -29.09 -23.66
N THR A 7 -57.60 -30.17 -22.95
CA THR A 7 -56.94 -30.50 -21.67
C THR A 7 -55.47 -30.89 -21.84
N THR A 8 -55.13 -31.62 -22.90
CA THR A 8 -53.75 -32.06 -23.18
C THR A 8 -52.84 -30.89 -23.58
N THR A 9 -53.40 -29.89 -24.26
CA THR A 9 -52.67 -28.69 -24.68
C THR A 9 -52.34 -27.78 -23.49
N THR A 10 -53.26 -27.66 -22.52
CA THR A 10 -53.04 -26.86 -21.30
C THR A 10 -52.01 -27.49 -20.36
N ILE A 11 -51.99 -28.82 -20.23
CA ILE A 11 -51.00 -29.53 -19.38
C ILE A 11 -49.60 -29.44 -19.99
N LEU A 12 -49.47 -29.54 -21.32
CA LEU A 12 -48.18 -29.41 -22.01
C LEU A 12 -47.63 -27.98 -21.88
N ALA A 13 -48.49 -26.96 -22.00
CA ALA A 13 -48.11 -25.55 -21.83
C ALA A 13 -47.63 -25.25 -20.40
N ILE A 14 -48.30 -25.78 -19.37
CA ILE A 14 -47.88 -25.61 -17.96
C ILE A 14 -46.55 -26.34 -17.72
N ALA A 15 -46.37 -27.56 -18.22
CA ALA A 15 -45.13 -28.32 -18.08
C ALA A 15 -43.94 -27.63 -18.78
N THR A 16 -44.14 -27.05 -19.98
CA THR A 16 -43.10 -26.26 -20.66
C THR A 16 -42.81 -24.94 -19.97
N SER A 17 -43.79 -24.28 -19.36
CA SER A 17 -43.58 -23.05 -18.58
C SER A 17 -42.81 -23.31 -17.29
N TYR A 18 -43.07 -24.44 -16.62
CA TYR A 18 -42.27 -24.87 -15.47
C TYR A 18 -40.85 -25.31 -15.87
N LEU A 19 -40.66 -25.91 -17.04
CA LEU A 19 -39.31 -26.21 -17.56
C LEU A 19 -38.53 -24.94 -17.93
N PHE A 20 -39.18 -23.92 -18.49
CA PHE A 20 -38.54 -22.62 -18.79
C PHE A 20 -38.18 -21.84 -17.51
N LEU A 21 -38.98 -21.95 -16.44
CA LEU A 21 -38.63 -21.40 -15.12
C LEU A 21 -37.49 -22.16 -14.42
N LEU A 22 -37.27 -23.44 -14.77
CA LEU A 22 -36.15 -24.24 -14.26
C LEU A 22 -34.85 -24.10 -15.07
N ILE A 23 -34.90 -23.49 -16.27
CA ILE A 23 -33.76 -23.38 -17.20
C ILE A 23 -33.43 -21.91 -17.56
N THR A 24 -34.15 -20.93 -17.00
CA THR A 24 -33.75 -19.53 -17.17
C THR A 24 -32.47 -19.28 -16.38
N PRO A 25 -31.36 -18.87 -17.03
CA PRO A 25 -30.17 -18.45 -16.30
C PRO A 25 -30.59 -17.30 -15.38
N THR A 26 -30.27 -17.39 -14.09
CA THR A 26 -30.40 -16.24 -13.19
C THR A 26 -29.68 -15.06 -13.84
N GLN A 27 -30.43 -13.99 -14.11
CA GLN A 27 -29.93 -12.84 -14.86
C GLN A 27 -28.71 -12.26 -14.15
N LYS A 28 -27.66 -11.84 -14.88
CA LYS A 28 -26.39 -11.32 -14.31
C LYS A 28 -26.61 -10.25 -13.21
N SER A 29 -27.59 -9.38 -13.41
CA SER A 29 -28.05 -8.40 -12.42
C SER A 29 -28.42 -9.00 -11.06
N THR A 30 -28.97 -10.22 -11.02
CA THR A 30 -29.32 -10.93 -9.78
C THR A 30 -28.08 -11.38 -8.99
N TYR A 31 -27.00 -11.80 -9.66
CA TYR A 31 -25.77 -12.20 -8.97
C TYR A 31 -25.02 -10.99 -8.40
N HIS A 32 -25.02 -9.85 -9.10
CA HIS A 32 -24.42 -8.60 -8.61
C HIS A 32 -25.11 -8.10 -7.34
N SER A 33 -26.45 -8.06 -7.31
CA SER A 33 -27.20 -7.70 -6.10
C SER A 33 -27.00 -8.71 -4.97
N LEU A 34 -26.88 -10.00 -5.29
CA LEU A 34 -26.64 -11.03 -4.29
C LEU A 34 -25.25 -10.92 -3.67
N PHE A 35 -24.23 -10.55 -4.45
CA PHE A 35 -22.84 -10.38 -3.99
C PHE A 35 -22.71 -9.36 -2.85
N ILE A 36 -23.43 -8.24 -2.96
CA ILE A 36 -23.41 -7.15 -1.98
C ILE A 36 -24.46 -7.30 -0.87
N SER A 37 -25.23 -8.39 -0.86
CA SER A 37 -26.28 -8.62 0.13
C SER A 37 -25.73 -9.19 1.43
N ASP A 38 -26.44 -8.91 2.53
CA ASP A 38 -26.20 -9.47 3.87
C ASP A 38 -26.19 -11.01 3.89
N SER A 39 -26.78 -11.66 2.87
CA SER A 39 -26.80 -13.12 2.77
C SER A 39 -25.45 -13.73 2.37
N LEU A 40 -24.58 -12.95 1.72
CA LEU A 40 -23.25 -13.40 1.30
C LEU A 40 -22.11 -12.71 2.06
N SER A 41 -22.31 -11.49 2.54
CA SER A 41 -21.33 -10.76 3.34
C SER A 41 -21.25 -11.23 4.79
N ASP A 42 -20.05 -11.29 5.36
CA ASP A 42 -19.83 -11.69 6.75
C ASP A 42 -18.69 -10.90 7.40
N ASN A 43 -19.04 -9.93 8.26
CA ASN A 43 -18.05 -9.15 8.99
C ASN A 43 -17.28 -9.99 10.05
N ALA A 44 -17.87 -11.07 10.57
CA ALA A 44 -17.19 -11.97 11.49
C ALA A 44 -16.13 -12.81 10.76
N SER A 45 -16.35 -13.17 9.49
CA SER A 45 -15.33 -13.81 8.66
C SER A 45 -14.11 -12.90 8.50
N ILE A 46 -14.33 -11.63 8.15
CA ILE A 46 -13.26 -10.62 8.00
C ILE A 46 -12.50 -10.43 9.32
N TYR A 47 -13.21 -10.27 10.44
CA TYR A 47 -12.61 -10.19 11.78
C TYR A 47 -11.64 -11.35 12.03
N ASN A 48 -12.07 -12.57 11.76
CA ASN A 48 -11.28 -13.78 12.01
C ASN A 48 -10.09 -13.91 11.04
N HIS A 49 -10.27 -13.52 9.78
CA HIS A 49 -9.18 -13.46 8.80
C HIS A 49 -8.09 -12.50 9.26
N LEU A 50 -8.48 -11.26 9.56
CA LEU A 50 -7.52 -10.25 9.99
C LEU A 50 -6.79 -10.68 11.26
N LYS A 51 -7.51 -11.18 12.27
CA LYS A 51 -6.92 -11.66 13.53
C LYS A 51 -5.93 -12.81 13.33
N THR A 52 -6.20 -13.68 12.36
CA THR A 52 -5.33 -14.82 12.05
C THR A 52 -4.05 -14.35 11.36
N LEU A 53 -4.18 -13.48 10.37
CA LEU A 53 -3.07 -12.95 9.59
C LEU A 53 -2.11 -12.13 10.46
N THR A 54 -2.64 -11.31 11.37
CA THR A 54 -1.86 -10.38 12.19
C THR A 54 -1.39 -10.98 13.51
N ARG A 55 -1.49 -12.31 13.71
CA ARG A 55 -1.10 -12.94 14.99
C ARG A 55 0.40 -12.84 15.27
N ARG A 56 1.23 -12.84 14.23
CA ARG A 56 2.69 -12.80 14.33
C ARG A 56 3.26 -11.84 13.29
N PRO A 57 4.43 -11.23 13.54
CA PRO A 57 5.08 -10.41 12.54
C PRO A 57 5.48 -11.24 11.32
N HIS A 58 5.24 -10.73 10.11
CA HIS A 58 5.41 -11.52 8.89
C HIS A 58 6.03 -10.71 7.74
N VAL A 59 7.24 -10.20 7.99
CA VAL A 59 8.08 -9.56 6.96
C VAL A 59 8.34 -10.49 5.78
N ALA A 60 8.48 -9.94 4.58
CA ALA A 60 8.83 -10.67 3.37
C ALA A 60 10.00 -11.63 3.58
N GLY A 61 9.98 -12.80 2.92
CA GLY A 61 11.02 -13.83 3.06
C GLY A 61 11.05 -14.58 4.40
N SER A 62 10.19 -14.23 5.36
CA SER A 62 10.12 -14.93 6.66
C SER A 62 9.24 -16.17 6.62
N LYS A 63 9.47 -17.08 7.59
CA LYS A 63 8.62 -18.27 7.79
C LYS A 63 7.17 -17.89 8.10
N ALA A 64 6.95 -16.86 8.92
CA ALA A 64 5.61 -16.41 9.28
C ALA A 64 4.83 -15.90 8.04
N ASN A 65 5.51 -15.24 7.11
CA ASN A 65 4.89 -14.80 5.87
C ASN A 65 4.53 -15.95 4.92
N ALA A 66 5.35 -17.02 4.88
CA ALA A 66 5.01 -18.25 4.16
C ALA A 66 3.83 -19.01 4.81
N GLU A 67 3.71 -18.96 6.14
CA GLU A 67 2.54 -19.47 6.87
C GLU A 67 1.27 -18.66 6.54
N ALA A 68 1.39 -17.34 6.43
CA ALA A 68 0.30 -16.47 5.98
C ALA A 68 -0.10 -16.75 4.52
N ALA A 69 0.86 -16.99 3.61
CA ALA A 69 0.58 -17.44 2.24
C ALA A 69 -0.21 -18.76 2.22
N SER A 70 0.20 -19.72 3.05
CA SER A 70 -0.47 -21.02 3.19
C SER A 70 -1.89 -20.86 3.72
N TYR A 71 -2.12 -19.91 4.63
CA TYR A 71 -3.46 -19.56 5.10
C TYR A 71 -4.34 -19.04 3.96
N VAL A 72 -3.85 -18.10 3.15
CA VAL A 72 -4.59 -17.57 1.98
C VAL A 72 -4.97 -18.68 1.00
N VAL A 73 -4.02 -19.57 0.66
CA VAL A 73 -4.29 -20.76 -0.18
C VAL A 73 -5.38 -21.64 0.42
N SER A 74 -5.37 -21.85 1.75
CA SER A 74 -6.38 -22.66 2.43
C SER A 74 -7.79 -22.05 2.33
N VAL A 75 -7.89 -20.71 2.41
CA VAL A 75 -9.16 -19.98 2.28
C VAL A 75 -9.66 -20.01 0.84
N PHE A 76 -8.80 -19.83 -0.16
CA PHE A 76 -9.16 -19.99 -1.57
C PHE A 76 -9.65 -21.42 -1.87
N THR A 77 -8.93 -22.43 -1.36
CA THR A 77 -9.29 -23.84 -1.52
C THR A 77 -10.67 -24.14 -0.91
N SER A 78 -10.92 -23.69 0.32
CA SER A 78 -12.23 -23.86 0.98
C SER A 78 -13.36 -23.08 0.29
N SER A 79 -13.01 -22.06 -0.48
CA SER A 79 -13.92 -21.28 -1.33
C SER A 79 -14.09 -21.86 -2.74
N TYR A 80 -13.54 -23.05 -3.01
CA TYR A 80 -13.61 -23.75 -4.31
C TYR A 80 -12.94 -22.97 -5.46
N ILE A 81 -11.91 -22.19 -5.12
CA ILE A 81 -11.12 -21.43 -6.08
C ILE A 81 -9.76 -22.14 -6.23
N PRO A 82 -9.48 -22.74 -7.40
CA PRO A 82 -8.15 -23.26 -7.71
C PRO A 82 -7.09 -22.19 -7.48
N SER A 83 -6.04 -22.54 -6.74
CA SER A 83 -4.95 -21.62 -6.41
C SER A 83 -3.60 -22.32 -6.42
N HIS A 84 -2.55 -21.54 -6.66
CA HIS A 84 -1.16 -22.01 -6.63
C HIS A 84 -0.24 -20.90 -6.13
N ILE A 85 0.95 -21.32 -5.66
CA ILE A 85 2.02 -20.40 -5.26
C ILE A 85 2.93 -20.17 -6.47
N VAL A 86 3.31 -18.92 -6.69
CA VAL A 86 4.39 -18.53 -7.60
C VAL A 86 5.52 -17.95 -6.76
N SER A 87 6.73 -18.46 -6.95
CA SER A 87 7.89 -18.10 -6.14
C SER A 87 9.00 -17.46 -6.95
N TYR A 88 9.63 -16.46 -6.35
CA TYR A 88 10.81 -15.78 -6.88
C TYR A 88 11.90 -15.80 -5.81
N GLU A 89 13.16 -15.90 -6.25
CA GLU A 89 14.32 -15.74 -5.38
C GLU A 89 14.76 -14.29 -5.49
N VAL A 90 14.61 -13.46 -4.47
CA VAL A 90 14.78 -12.00 -4.62
C VAL A 90 15.78 -11.42 -3.64
N SER A 91 16.44 -10.33 -4.03
CA SER A 91 17.38 -9.61 -3.16
C SER A 91 16.65 -8.77 -2.11
N LEU A 92 16.66 -9.21 -0.85
CA LEU A 92 16.13 -8.47 0.30
C LEU A 92 17.27 -8.00 1.22
N THR A 93 16.98 -7.05 2.11
CA THR A 93 17.96 -6.56 3.09
C THR A 93 17.42 -6.60 4.51
N TYR A 94 18.22 -7.03 5.47
CA TYR A 94 17.87 -7.03 6.90
C TYR A 94 18.97 -6.39 7.74
N PRO A 95 18.65 -5.81 8.92
CA PRO A 95 19.66 -5.19 9.77
C PRO A 95 20.50 -6.24 10.49
N LEU A 96 21.81 -6.27 10.22
CA LEU A 96 22.76 -7.08 10.99
C LEU A 96 23.19 -6.37 12.29
N SER A 97 23.42 -5.06 12.23
CA SER A 97 23.71 -4.24 13.40
C SER A 97 23.37 -2.78 13.17
N ARG A 98 22.96 -2.08 14.22
CA ARG A 98 22.62 -0.66 14.21
C ARG A 98 22.99 -0.02 15.54
N SER A 99 23.46 1.22 15.51
CA SER A 99 23.68 2.02 16.71
C SER A 99 23.54 3.49 16.41
N LEU A 100 22.92 4.23 17.34
CA LEU A 100 22.85 5.68 17.28
C LEU A 100 23.27 6.24 18.64
N VAL A 101 24.23 7.17 18.62
CA VAL A 101 24.71 7.86 19.82
C VAL A 101 24.71 9.35 19.55
N LEU A 102 24.01 10.10 20.40
CA LEU A 102 24.10 11.55 20.47
C LEU A 102 25.28 11.93 21.38
N ILE A 103 26.32 12.47 20.77
CA ILE A 103 27.52 12.95 21.45
C ILE A 103 27.25 14.38 21.94
N THR A 104 26.88 14.45 23.21
CA THR A 104 26.74 15.66 24.03
C THR A 104 27.46 15.46 25.36
N ASN A 105 27.40 16.42 26.28
CA ASN A 105 27.89 16.25 27.65
C ASN A 105 26.69 16.24 28.63
N PRO A 106 26.21 15.06 29.10
CA PRO A 106 26.67 13.70 28.80
C PRO A 106 26.16 13.15 27.44
N SER A 107 26.80 12.11 26.92
CA SER A 107 26.35 11.43 25.69
C SER A 107 25.11 10.57 25.95
N THR A 108 24.24 10.43 24.95
CA THR A 108 23.05 9.58 25.01
C THR A 108 23.16 8.48 23.96
N THR A 109 23.09 7.21 24.38
CA THR A 109 22.94 6.07 23.46
C THR A 109 21.46 5.74 23.34
N PHE A 110 20.96 5.64 22.11
CA PHE A 110 19.56 5.28 21.85
C PHE A 110 19.40 3.77 21.77
N THR A 111 18.32 3.25 22.36
CA THR A 111 17.99 1.81 22.34
C THR A 111 17.46 1.37 20.98
N LEU A 112 16.83 2.28 20.25
CA LEU A 112 16.18 2.04 18.95
C LEU A 112 15.11 0.94 19.01
N HIS A 113 14.44 0.82 20.16
CA HIS A 113 13.45 -0.21 20.44
C HIS A 113 12.05 0.41 20.58
N GLN A 114 11.05 -0.26 20.04
CA GLN A 114 9.64 0.10 20.20
C GLN A 114 9.10 -0.64 21.42
N GLU A 115 8.42 0.06 22.33
CA GLU A 115 7.99 -0.51 23.61
C GLU A 115 6.61 -1.19 23.49
N THR A 116 6.41 -2.31 24.17
CA THR A 116 5.07 -2.86 24.40
C THR A 116 4.36 -2.10 25.52
N TYR A 117 3.06 -2.33 25.68
CA TYR A 117 2.25 -1.68 26.72
C TYR A 117 1.64 -2.70 27.70
N GLU A 118 1.13 -2.20 28.83
CA GLU A 118 0.51 -3.06 29.84
C GLU A 118 -0.72 -3.78 29.26
N GLY A 119 -0.70 -5.13 29.31
CA GLY A 119 -1.80 -5.95 28.78
C GLY A 119 -1.78 -6.13 27.26
N ASP A 120 -0.67 -5.79 26.59
CA ASP A 120 -0.48 -6.03 25.16
C ASP A 120 -0.59 -7.54 24.83
N PRO A 121 -1.60 -7.96 24.02
CA PRO A 121 -1.79 -9.36 23.65
C PRO A 121 -0.70 -9.91 22.72
N TYR A 122 0.18 -9.04 22.19
CA TYR A 122 1.29 -9.38 21.31
C TYR A 122 2.65 -9.37 22.01
N ALA A 123 2.71 -9.08 23.31
CA ALA A 123 3.96 -9.01 24.06
C ALA A 123 4.79 -10.31 24.00
N ASP A 124 4.16 -11.47 23.79
CA ASP A 124 4.83 -12.77 23.67
C ASP A 124 5.57 -12.98 22.34
N VAL A 125 5.21 -12.20 21.32
CA VAL A 125 5.75 -12.28 19.95
C VAL A 125 6.37 -10.97 19.46
N ALA A 126 6.34 -9.90 20.27
CA ALA A 126 6.90 -8.60 19.92
C ALA A 126 8.41 -8.66 19.61
N ASP A 127 9.16 -9.52 20.31
CA ASP A 127 10.60 -9.73 20.07
C ASP A 127 10.90 -10.47 18.76
N GLU A 128 9.87 -10.98 18.05
CA GLU A 128 10.02 -11.55 16.71
C GLU A 128 10.04 -10.48 15.61
N VAL A 129 9.63 -9.25 15.92
CA VAL A 129 9.69 -8.12 14.98
C VAL A 129 11.14 -7.79 14.65
N VAL A 130 11.42 -7.63 13.36
CA VAL A 130 12.77 -7.24 12.91
C VAL A 130 13.15 -5.88 13.52
N PRO A 131 14.37 -5.72 14.08
CA PRO A 131 14.81 -4.45 14.65
C PRO A 131 14.63 -3.28 13.68
N THR A 132 14.18 -2.11 14.15
CA THR A 132 13.80 -1.00 13.26
C THR A 132 14.94 -0.55 12.34
N PHE A 133 14.65 -0.42 11.05
CA PHE A 133 15.64 -0.11 10.03
C PHE A 133 14.99 0.47 8.78
N HIS A 134 15.81 1.03 7.89
CA HIS A 134 15.40 1.31 6.53
C HIS A 134 15.95 0.23 5.60
N ALA A 135 15.08 -0.48 4.87
CA ALA A 135 15.53 -1.48 3.91
C ALA A 135 16.26 -0.83 2.73
N TYR A 136 17.33 -1.46 2.27
CA TYR A 136 18.30 -0.98 1.27
C TYR A 136 19.13 0.25 1.66
N ALA A 137 19.11 0.67 2.93
CA ALA A 137 20.03 1.72 3.38
C ALA A 137 21.50 1.29 3.19
N LYS A 138 22.37 2.22 2.78
CA LYS A 138 23.79 1.94 2.62
C LYS A 138 24.42 1.58 3.97
N SER A 139 25.18 0.49 4.03
CA SER A 139 25.97 0.19 5.23
C SER A 139 27.11 1.20 5.41
N GLY A 140 27.28 1.71 6.61
CA GLY A 140 28.31 2.69 6.93
C GLY A 140 28.24 3.21 8.37
N THR A 141 29.31 3.90 8.77
CA THR A 141 29.39 4.58 10.06
C THR A 141 29.83 6.03 9.83
N VAL A 142 29.08 6.97 10.38
CA VAL A 142 29.36 8.40 10.29
C VAL A 142 29.19 9.08 11.63
N ALA A 143 30.04 10.06 11.92
CA ALA A 143 29.92 10.91 13.10
C ALA A 143 30.03 12.37 12.67
N ALA A 144 28.92 13.11 12.71
CA ALA A 144 28.90 14.50 12.24
C ALA A 144 27.88 15.35 13.01
N PRO A 145 28.02 16.70 12.97
CA PRO A 145 27.00 17.61 13.49
C PRO A 145 25.63 17.33 12.87
N VAL A 146 24.55 17.54 13.64
CA VAL A 146 23.20 17.36 13.14
C VAL A 146 22.59 18.65 12.58
N CYS A 147 21.89 18.56 11.45
CA CYS A 147 21.06 19.62 10.85
C CYS A 147 19.59 19.17 10.78
N TYR A 148 18.65 20.05 11.10
CA TYR A 148 17.23 19.78 10.90
C TYR A 148 16.77 20.25 9.52
N VAL A 149 16.11 19.35 8.77
CA VAL A 149 15.76 19.58 7.36
C VAL A 149 14.25 19.48 7.07
N ASN A 150 13.41 19.68 8.10
CA ASN A 150 11.95 19.57 7.96
C ASN A 150 11.54 18.20 7.39
N TYR A 151 10.78 18.16 6.29
CA TYR A 151 10.38 16.94 5.61
C TYR A 151 11.41 16.46 4.57
N GLY A 152 12.58 17.10 4.47
CA GLY A 152 13.65 16.70 3.55
C GLY A 152 13.29 16.87 2.07
N ARG A 153 12.36 17.78 1.75
CA ARG A 153 11.96 18.07 0.36
C ARG A 153 12.99 18.97 -0.30
N VAL A 154 13.01 18.98 -1.63
CA VAL A 154 13.89 19.86 -2.41
C VAL A 154 13.72 21.33 -1.99
N GLU A 155 12.47 21.79 -1.78
CA GLU A 155 12.18 23.15 -1.31
C GLU A 155 12.65 23.43 0.13
N ASP A 156 12.77 22.39 0.97
CA ASP A 156 13.28 22.55 2.33
C ASP A 156 14.78 22.87 2.29
N TYR A 157 15.56 22.14 1.49
CA TYR A 157 16.99 22.43 1.31
C TYR A 157 17.25 23.80 0.66
N LEU A 158 16.43 24.21 -0.31
CA LEU A 158 16.50 25.57 -0.86
C LEU A 158 16.22 26.63 0.22
N THR A 159 15.24 26.40 1.08
CA THR A 159 14.90 27.31 2.19
C THR A 159 16.04 27.40 3.21
N LEU A 160 16.69 26.29 3.54
CA LEU A 160 17.86 26.27 4.42
C LEU A 160 19.01 27.10 3.87
N LYS A 161 19.34 26.91 2.58
CA LYS A 161 20.45 27.58 1.93
C LYS A 161 20.19 29.05 1.67
N ASP A 162 19.06 29.38 1.05
CA ASP A 162 18.82 30.71 0.50
C ASP A 162 18.29 31.69 1.56
N LYS A 163 17.46 31.23 2.50
CA LYS A 163 16.90 32.09 3.55
C LYS A 163 17.68 32.07 4.85
N ASN A 164 18.17 30.90 5.25
CA ASN A 164 18.73 30.68 6.59
C ASN A 164 20.27 30.59 6.60
N GLY A 165 20.91 30.48 5.43
CA GLY A 165 22.37 30.34 5.31
C GLY A 165 22.92 29.05 5.93
N VAL A 166 22.10 28.01 6.04
CA VAL A 166 22.46 26.71 6.63
C VAL A 166 22.98 25.78 5.52
N ASN A 167 24.17 25.22 5.72
CA ASN A 167 24.78 24.24 4.82
C ASN A 167 24.74 22.84 5.48
N VAL A 168 24.13 21.87 4.79
CA VAL A 168 24.00 20.48 5.27
C VAL A 168 25.13 19.56 4.82
N SER A 169 26.02 20.04 3.94
CA SER A 169 27.13 19.24 3.44
C SER A 169 28.05 18.79 4.59
N GLY A 170 28.34 17.49 4.66
CA GLY A 170 29.16 16.90 5.72
C GLY A 170 28.44 16.70 7.05
N THR A 171 27.11 16.87 7.12
CA THR A 171 26.30 16.71 8.35
C THR A 171 25.49 15.41 8.34
N VAL A 172 25.01 14.99 9.51
CA VAL A 172 23.89 14.04 9.59
C VAL A 172 22.61 14.86 9.62
N VAL A 173 21.66 14.59 8.72
CA VAL A 173 20.40 15.33 8.71
C VAL A 173 19.34 14.60 9.55
N LEU A 174 18.56 15.37 10.30
CA LEU A 174 17.34 14.93 10.97
C LEU A 174 16.14 15.44 10.16
N ALA A 175 15.35 14.52 9.63
CA ALA A 175 14.13 14.80 8.88
C ALA A 175 12.92 14.17 9.58
N ARG A 176 11.75 14.79 9.47
CA ARG A 176 10.49 14.14 9.88
C ARG A 176 9.84 13.44 8.70
N HIS A 177 9.18 12.32 8.97
CA HIS A 177 8.33 11.62 8.01
C HIS A 177 7.20 12.51 7.49
N GLY A 178 6.73 12.21 6.29
CA GLY A 178 5.57 12.85 5.67
C GLY A 178 5.92 13.70 4.44
N LYS A 179 4.88 14.13 3.71
CA LYS A 179 4.92 14.95 2.47
C LYS A 179 5.57 14.30 1.25
N ILE A 180 6.68 13.59 1.40
CA ILE A 180 7.38 12.86 0.34
C ILE A 180 7.75 11.45 0.81
N TYR A 181 8.09 10.59 -0.14
CA TYR A 181 8.56 9.24 0.14
C TYR A 181 9.90 9.27 0.88
N ARG A 182 10.10 8.35 1.84
CA ARG A 182 11.30 8.33 2.69
C ARG A 182 12.60 8.09 1.91
N GLY A 183 12.56 7.34 0.81
CA GLY A 183 13.71 7.19 -0.08
C GLY A 183 14.10 8.52 -0.73
N ASP A 184 13.14 9.38 -1.07
CA ASP A 184 13.42 10.73 -1.58
C ASP A 184 14.06 11.62 -0.52
N ILE A 185 13.68 11.49 0.76
CA ILE A 185 14.35 12.19 1.87
C ILE A 185 15.84 11.84 1.88
N VAL A 186 16.16 10.54 1.79
CA VAL A 186 17.55 10.06 1.80
C VAL A 186 18.31 10.50 0.55
N LYS A 187 17.66 10.40 -0.62
CA LYS A 187 18.24 10.82 -1.90
C LYS A 187 18.54 12.32 -1.92
N ASN A 188 17.58 13.17 -1.56
CA ASN A 188 17.76 14.62 -1.52
C ASN A 188 18.88 15.00 -0.53
N ALA A 189 18.95 14.34 0.63
CA ALA A 189 20.03 14.57 1.61
C ALA A 189 21.41 14.26 1.02
N TYR A 190 21.53 13.13 0.30
CA TYR A 190 22.76 12.74 -0.38
C TYR A 190 23.16 13.76 -1.46
N GLU A 191 22.20 14.19 -2.29
CA GLU A 191 22.44 15.19 -3.35
C GLU A 191 22.90 16.54 -2.79
N GLU A 192 22.45 16.92 -1.59
CA GLU A 192 22.88 18.12 -0.86
C GLU A 192 24.17 17.91 -0.03
N GLY A 193 24.77 16.72 -0.13
CA GLY A 193 26.07 16.39 0.45
C GLY A 193 26.04 15.98 1.93
N ALA A 194 24.89 15.63 2.48
CA ALA A 194 24.81 15.00 3.80
C ALA A 194 25.51 13.63 3.81
N VAL A 195 26.02 13.22 4.97
CA VAL A 195 26.76 11.95 5.13
C VAL A 195 25.94 10.85 5.82
N GLY A 196 24.76 11.19 6.35
CA GLY A 196 23.83 10.24 6.94
C GLY A 196 22.48 10.88 7.24
N VAL A 197 21.46 10.06 7.42
CA VAL A 197 20.07 10.52 7.59
C VAL A 197 19.42 9.81 8.78
N VAL A 198 18.79 10.59 9.66
CA VAL A 198 17.88 10.08 10.68
C VAL A 198 16.49 10.59 10.36
N ILE A 199 15.52 9.68 10.24
CA ILE A 199 14.11 10.04 9.98
C ILE A 199 13.29 9.71 11.22
N TYR A 200 12.46 10.63 11.70
CA TYR A 200 11.60 10.41 12.87
C TYR A 200 10.14 10.69 12.57
N SER A 201 9.25 10.03 13.31
CA SER A 201 7.80 10.26 13.22
C SER A 201 7.43 11.42 14.16
N ASP A 202 7.40 12.64 13.64
CA ASP A 202 7.12 13.83 14.47
C ASP A 202 5.73 13.74 15.11
N ARG A 203 5.66 14.03 16.42
CA ARG A 203 4.42 14.02 17.18
C ARG A 203 3.38 15.01 16.62
N LYS A 204 3.81 16.09 15.97
CA LYS A 204 2.92 17.01 15.24
C LYS A 204 2.08 16.31 14.18
N ASP A 205 2.65 15.31 13.51
CA ASP A 205 2.05 14.66 12.35
C ASP A 205 1.42 13.31 12.71
N TYR A 206 1.98 12.60 13.70
CA TYR A 206 1.62 11.22 14.02
C TYR A 206 1.14 11.01 15.46
N GLY A 207 1.25 12.02 16.32
CA GLY A 207 0.93 11.92 17.73
C GLY A 207 -0.35 12.62 18.16
N GLY A 208 -0.86 12.21 19.31
CA GLY A 208 -1.98 12.84 20.00
C GLY A 208 -1.52 13.98 20.90
N GLU A 209 -2.49 14.71 21.47
CA GLU A 209 -2.18 15.76 22.44
C GLU A 209 -1.68 15.19 23.77
N GLU A 210 -2.45 14.29 24.39
CA GLU A 210 -2.16 13.76 25.74
C GLU A 210 -1.99 12.24 25.80
N LYS A 211 -2.72 11.49 24.96
CA LYS A 211 -2.73 10.03 24.97
C LYS A 211 -2.37 9.45 23.60
N TRP A 212 -1.95 8.19 23.63
CA TRP A 212 -1.55 7.42 22.46
C TRP A 212 -2.06 5.98 22.60
N PHE A 213 -1.79 5.16 21.59
CA PHE A 213 -2.16 3.76 21.58
C PHE A 213 -1.59 3.03 22.81
N PRO A 214 -2.40 2.24 23.54
CA PRO A 214 -3.68 1.63 23.16
C PRO A 214 -4.95 2.42 23.53
N ASP A 215 -4.82 3.60 24.13
CA ASP A 215 -5.97 4.39 24.62
C ASP A 215 -6.57 5.27 23.52
N GLU A 216 -5.74 5.80 22.64
CA GLU A 216 -6.14 6.57 21.47
C GLU A 216 -5.43 6.07 20.21
N LYS A 217 -5.88 6.50 19.03
CA LYS A 217 -5.37 6.03 17.73
C LYS A 217 -3.93 6.43 17.40
N TRP A 218 -3.33 7.32 18.19
CA TRP A 218 -2.08 8.01 17.87
C TRP A 218 -0.84 7.17 18.15
N LEU A 219 0.23 7.41 17.40
CA LEU A 219 1.50 6.70 17.55
C LEU A 219 2.12 6.99 18.93
N PRO A 220 2.50 5.94 19.69
CA PRO A 220 3.24 6.11 20.94
C PRO A 220 4.60 6.78 20.74
N PRO A 221 5.15 7.48 21.76
CA PRO A 221 6.44 8.18 21.65
C PRO A 221 7.63 7.29 21.28
N SER A 222 7.57 5.99 21.59
CA SER A 222 8.58 4.98 21.22
C SER A 222 8.33 4.33 19.85
N GLY A 223 7.20 4.62 19.21
CA GLY A 223 6.84 4.07 17.90
C GLY A 223 7.70 4.59 16.76
N VAL A 224 8.02 3.70 15.83
CA VAL A 224 8.94 3.96 14.72
C VAL A 224 8.30 3.47 13.43
N GLN A 225 8.11 4.38 12.48
CA GLN A 225 7.78 4.02 11.11
C GLN A 225 9.03 3.53 10.39
N VAL A 226 9.07 2.23 10.08
CA VAL A 226 10.11 1.63 9.23
C VAL A 226 9.71 1.69 7.75
N GLY A 227 10.57 1.20 6.86
CA GLY A 227 10.24 1.14 5.43
C GLY A 227 11.44 0.99 4.53
N THR A 228 11.19 0.62 3.28
CA THR A 228 12.20 0.71 2.23
C THR A 228 12.56 2.16 1.92
N VAL A 229 13.84 2.40 1.62
CA VAL A 229 14.38 3.66 1.06
C VAL A 229 14.87 3.46 -0.39
N TYR A 230 14.61 2.29 -0.98
CA TYR A 230 14.85 2.00 -2.40
C TYR A 230 13.80 2.68 -3.28
N GLY A 231 14.25 3.47 -4.27
CA GLY A 231 13.37 4.26 -5.14
C GLY A 231 12.92 3.54 -6.42
N GLY A 232 13.36 2.30 -6.65
CA GLY A 232 12.99 1.51 -7.82
C GLY A 232 11.77 0.62 -7.60
N LEU A 233 11.43 -0.17 -8.62
CA LEU A 233 10.32 -1.12 -8.62
C LEU A 233 10.87 -2.50 -8.98
N GLY A 234 10.45 -3.54 -8.27
CA GLY A 234 10.97 -4.91 -8.45
C GLY A 234 12.27 -5.17 -7.71
N ASP A 235 12.82 -6.38 -7.87
CA ASP A 235 14.11 -6.76 -7.32
C ASP A 235 15.22 -5.84 -7.88
N PRO A 236 16.00 -5.13 -7.02
CA PRO A 236 17.08 -4.25 -7.47
C PRO A 236 18.15 -4.94 -8.34
N THR A 237 18.25 -6.26 -8.25
CA THR A 237 19.24 -7.07 -8.97
C THR A 237 18.74 -7.61 -10.31
N THR A 238 17.43 -7.54 -10.61
CA THR A 238 16.85 -8.02 -11.87
C THR A 238 15.95 -6.98 -12.56
N PRO A 239 16.39 -5.72 -12.75
CA PRO A 239 15.52 -4.68 -13.26
C PRO A 239 15.05 -4.94 -14.70
N GLY A 240 13.77 -5.28 -14.87
CA GLY A 240 13.15 -5.49 -16.18
C GLY A 240 12.91 -6.96 -16.54
N TRP A 241 13.37 -7.92 -15.73
CA TRP A 241 13.13 -9.35 -15.93
C TRP A 241 12.90 -10.06 -14.59
N ALA A 242 12.02 -11.06 -14.62
CA ALA A 242 11.67 -11.78 -13.41
C ALA A 242 12.85 -12.55 -12.80
N SER A 243 12.96 -12.47 -11.48
CA SER A 243 13.80 -13.24 -10.56
C SER A 243 13.39 -14.71 -10.45
N SER A 244 12.96 -15.30 -11.57
CA SER A 244 12.49 -16.69 -11.64
C SER A 244 13.67 -17.66 -11.53
N SER A 245 13.47 -18.74 -10.77
CA SER A 245 14.38 -19.89 -10.71
C SER A 245 14.08 -20.95 -11.78
N SER A 246 13.11 -20.70 -12.66
CA SER A 246 12.60 -21.65 -13.66
C SER A 246 13.47 -21.70 -14.92
N GLY A 247 14.61 -22.37 -14.81
CA GLY A 247 15.49 -22.74 -15.93
C GLY A 247 16.71 -23.49 -15.42
N ASP A 248 17.39 -24.26 -16.26
CA ASP A 248 18.58 -25.07 -15.90
C ASP A 248 19.83 -24.24 -15.48
N GLY A 249 19.65 -23.00 -14.99
CA GLY A 249 20.70 -22.08 -14.55
C GLY A 249 20.18 -20.99 -13.60
N GLU A 250 21.11 -20.31 -12.90
CA GLU A 250 20.82 -19.18 -12.02
C GLU A 250 20.26 -17.98 -12.83
N CYS A 251 19.26 -17.27 -12.28
CA CYS A 251 18.77 -16.01 -12.85
C CYS A 251 19.92 -14.99 -12.95
N GLU A 252 20.04 -14.31 -14.09
CA GLU A 252 21.03 -13.24 -14.28
C GLU A 252 20.74 -12.09 -13.32
N ARG A 253 21.77 -11.61 -12.62
CA ARG A 253 21.65 -10.55 -11.61
C ARG A 253 22.73 -9.50 -11.78
N LEU A 254 22.34 -8.25 -11.59
CA LEU A 254 23.28 -7.16 -11.42
C LEU A 254 24.10 -7.35 -10.15
N ASN A 255 25.39 -7.07 -10.24
CA ASN A 255 26.23 -7.02 -9.05
C ASN A 255 26.03 -5.70 -8.28
N LYS A 256 26.52 -5.64 -7.04
CA LYS A 256 26.35 -4.50 -6.15
C LYS A 256 26.76 -3.16 -6.75
N ASP A 257 27.87 -3.11 -7.48
CA ASP A 257 28.35 -1.85 -8.09
C ASP A 257 27.45 -1.41 -9.25
N GLU A 258 26.79 -2.34 -9.94
CA GLU A 258 25.82 -2.05 -11.01
C GLU A 258 24.51 -1.54 -10.43
N VAL A 259 24.00 -2.17 -9.37
CA VAL A 259 22.80 -1.72 -8.63
C VAL A 259 23.01 -0.29 -8.10
N GLU A 260 24.15 0.01 -7.49
CA GLU A 260 24.46 1.36 -6.98
C GLU A 260 24.57 2.40 -8.11
N LYS A 261 25.08 2.03 -9.28
CA LYS A 261 25.12 2.91 -10.46
C LYS A 261 23.75 3.13 -11.10
N GLY A 262 22.78 2.25 -10.86
CA GLY A 262 21.39 2.42 -11.30
C GLY A 262 20.72 3.65 -10.70
N GLY A 263 21.13 4.04 -9.48
CA GLY A 263 20.72 5.29 -8.83
C GLY A 263 19.42 5.21 -8.02
N ASP A 264 18.84 4.02 -7.91
CA ASP A 264 17.60 3.79 -7.14
C ASP A 264 17.87 3.34 -5.70
N VAL A 265 19.06 2.78 -5.41
CA VAL A 265 19.47 2.47 -4.03
C VAL A 265 20.20 3.64 -3.38
N PRO A 266 19.97 3.92 -2.08
CA PRO A 266 20.68 4.98 -1.37
C PRO A 266 22.19 4.76 -1.24
N LEU A 267 22.93 5.87 -1.21
CA LEU A 267 24.40 5.87 -1.15
C LEU A 267 24.96 6.34 0.21
N ILE A 268 24.10 6.66 1.17
CA ILE A 268 24.46 7.04 2.55
C ILE A 268 23.64 6.24 3.57
N PRO A 269 24.17 6.02 4.79
CA PRO A 269 23.46 5.29 5.82
C PRO A 269 22.27 6.10 6.34
N SER A 270 21.19 5.40 6.67
CA SER A 270 20.01 6.00 7.28
C SER A 270 19.37 5.11 8.34
N LEU A 271 18.70 5.72 9.32
CA LEU A 271 17.95 5.01 10.36
C LEU A 271 16.60 5.70 10.64
N PRO A 272 15.51 4.92 10.82
CA PRO A 272 14.29 5.43 11.40
C PRO A 272 14.40 5.44 12.93
N VAL A 273 13.88 6.49 13.57
CA VAL A 273 13.84 6.64 15.04
C VAL A 273 12.47 7.09 15.51
N SER A 274 12.24 6.95 16.82
CA SER A 274 10.97 7.29 17.44
C SER A 274 10.78 8.79 17.58
N ALA A 275 9.55 9.22 17.87
CA ALA A 275 9.25 10.62 18.17
C ALA A 275 10.09 11.11 19.36
N ALA A 276 10.19 10.30 20.42
CA ALA A 276 10.96 10.61 21.62
C ALA A 276 12.46 10.78 21.32
N ASP A 277 13.03 9.88 20.51
CA ASP A 277 14.43 9.96 20.11
C ASP A 277 14.68 11.18 19.19
N GLY A 278 13.79 11.42 18.22
CA GLY A 278 13.84 12.60 17.35
C GLY A 278 13.79 13.92 18.14
N GLU A 279 12.89 14.05 19.12
CA GLU A 279 12.83 15.22 20.00
C GLU A 279 14.10 15.36 20.86
N LYS A 280 14.66 14.26 21.36
CA LYS A 280 15.92 14.27 22.12
C LYS A 280 17.07 14.81 21.27
N ILE A 281 17.15 14.39 20.01
CA ILE A 281 18.14 14.89 19.04
C ILE A 281 17.88 16.37 18.76
N MET A 282 16.62 16.76 18.50
CA MET A 282 16.23 18.15 18.22
C MET A 282 16.68 19.13 19.31
N ARG A 283 16.60 18.73 20.59
CA ARG A 283 17.07 19.56 21.73
C ARG A 283 18.58 19.86 21.70
N SER A 284 19.36 19.08 20.97
CA SER A 284 20.80 19.30 20.79
C SER A 284 21.15 20.21 19.62
N ILE A 285 20.16 20.59 18.80
CA ILE A 285 20.34 21.41 17.61
C ILE A 285 20.26 22.90 17.99
N GLY A 286 21.31 23.63 17.63
CA GLY A 286 21.46 25.07 17.75
C GLY A 286 21.26 25.76 16.41
N GLY A 287 21.88 26.94 16.21
CA GLY A 287 21.73 27.71 14.98
C GLY A 287 20.40 28.46 14.90
N PRO A 288 19.99 28.92 13.69
CA PRO A 288 18.75 29.68 13.50
C PRO A 288 17.50 28.93 13.96
N VAL A 289 16.48 29.67 14.41
CA VAL A 289 15.16 29.10 14.74
C VAL A 289 14.45 28.76 13.43
N ALA A 290 13.85 27.58 13.37
CA ALA A 290 13.08 27.16 12.19
C ALA A 290 11.80 28.02 12.02
N GLU A 291 11.32 28.15 10.77
CA GLU A 291 10.07 28.85 10.46
C GLU A 291 8.87 28.23 11.24
N ASP A 292 7.78 28.99 11.44
CA ASP A 292 6.65 28.57 12.30
C ASP A 292 6.01 27.26 11.83
N ASP A 293 5.90 27.04 10.52
CA ASP A 293 5.38 25.80 9.94
C ASP A 293 6.35 24.62 10.07
N TRP A 294 7.64 24.89 10.30
CA TRP A 294 8.69 23.89 10.54
C TRP A 294 8.79 23.46 12.00
N GLN A 295 8.14 24.16 12.94
CA GLN A 295 8.08 23.75 14.34
C GLN A 295 7.31 22.42 14.51
N GLY A 296 7.57 21.73 15.63
CA GLY A 296 6.90 20.49 16.05
C GLY A 296 5.55 20.72 16.74
N SER A 297 5.12 19.80 17.60
CA SER A 297 3.91 19.94 18.42
C SER A 297 4.00 21.12 19.40
N LYS A 298 2.86 21.51 19.98
CA LYS A 298 2.75 22.68 20.88
C LYS A 298 3.72 22.65 22.08
N ASP A 299 4.05 21.48 22.56
CA ASP A 299 4.90 21.20 23.71
C ASP A 299 6.29 20.64 23.32
N ALA A 300 6.58 20.58 22.03
CA ALA A 300 7.88 20.24 21.49
C ALA A 300 8.93 21.31 21.88
N PRO A 301 10.23 20.98 21.90
CA PRO A 301 11.27 22.00 22.00
C PRO A 301 11.18 22.98 20.83
N ILE A 302 11.77 24.17 20.97
CA ILE A 302 11.95 25.07 19.82
C ILE A 302 12.88 24.41 18.82
N TYR A 303 12.38 24.17 17.60
CA TYR A 303 13.16 23.56 16.54
C TYR A 303 14.14 24.58 15.98
N ARG A 304 15.39 24.15 15.84
CA ARG A 304 16.47 24.91 15.26
C ARG A 304 17.13 24.12 14.14
N LEU A 305 17.79 24.83 13.23
CA LEU A 305 18.21 24.28 11.94
C LEU A 305 19.61 23.64 11.97
N GLY A 306 20.44 23.97 12.97
CA GLY A 306 21.83 23.52 13.04
C GLY A 306 22.76 24.33 12.11
N PRO A 307 23.94 23.79 11.76
CA PRO A 307 24.50 22.52 12.23
C PRO A 307 24.95 22.54 13.70
N GLY A 308 24.77 21.41 14.40
CA GLY A 308 25.26 21.19 15.77
C GLY A 308 24.59 22.10 16.81
N PRO A 309 25.08 22.16 18.07
CA PRO A 309 26.31 21.54 18.57
C PRO A 309 26.23 20.02 18.75
N GLY A 310 25.03 19.42 18.74
CA GLY A 310 24.88 17.96 18.79
C GLY A 310 25.60 17.26 17.63
N ILE A 311 26.30 16.17 17.94
CA ILE A 311 26.93 15.29 16.95
C ILE A 311 26.25 13.93 17.05
N LEU A 312 25.79 13.40 15.92
CA LEU A 312 25.26 12.05 15.84
C LEU A 312 26.33 11.11 15.32
N ASN A 313 26.61 10.05 16.07
CA ASN A 313 27.33 8.88 15.61
C ASN A 313 26.31 7.81 15.21
N LEU A 314 26.12 7.67 13.90
CA LEU A 314 25.20 6.74 13.26
C LEU A 314 26.03 5.59 12.66
N SER A 315 25.72 4.36 13.06
CA SER A 315 26.26 3.15 12.44
C SER A 315 25.12 2.24 12.01
N TYR A 316 25.16 1.81 10.74
CA TYR A 316 24.23 0.83 10.20
C TYR A 316 25.01 -0.19 9.36
N LYS A 317 24.70 -1.47 9.57
CA LYS A 317 25.19 -2.58 8.75
C LYS A 317 24.00 -3.44 8.36
N GLY A 318 23.63 -3.36 7.09
CA GLY A 318 22.66 -4.24 6.46
C GLY A 318 23.31 -5.55 6.02
N GLN A 319 22.48 -6.57 5.86
CA GLN A 319 22.80 -7.84 5.25
C GLN A 319 21.91 -8.01 4.02
N ASP A 320 22.54 -8.08 2.86
CA ASP A 320 21.89 -8.41 1.59
C ASP A 320 21.72 -9.93 1.52
N VAL A 321 20.51 -10.43 1.24
CA VAL A 321 20.20 -11.87 1.12
C VAL A 321 19.35 -12.13 -0.10
N ILE A 322 19.62 -13.24 -0.79
CA ILE A 322 18.66 -13.80 -1.74
C ILE A 322 17.69 -14.68 -0.95
N ALA A 323 16.41 -14.34 -0.97
CA ALA A 323 15.36 -15.03 -0.24
C ALA A 323 14.18 -15.36 -1.14
N THR A 324 13.56 -16.52 -0.91
CA THR A 324 12.34 -16.91 -1.60
C THR A 324 11.15 -16.09 -1.10
N ILE A 325 10.41 -15.48 -2.03
CA ILE A 325 9.10 -14.86 -1.78
C ILE A 325 7.99 -15.69 -2.44
N GLN A 326 6.75 -15.57 -1.94
CA GLN A 326 5.62 -16.40 -2.36
C GLN A 326 4.37 -15.56 -2.64
N ASN A 327 4.09 -15.38 -3.93
CA ASN A 327 2.81 -14.87 -4.39
C ASN A 327 1.78 -16.01 -4.39
N VAL A 328 0.52 -15.71 -4.05
CA VAL A 328 -0.60 -16.65 -4.15
C VAL A 328 -1.54 -16.19 -5.25
N ILE A 329 -1.80 -17.07 -6.22
CA ILE A 329 -2.66 -16.79 -7.38
C ILE A 329 -3.87 -17.72 -7.37
N GLY A 330 -5.05 -17.17 -7.09
CA GLY A 330 -6.35 -17.82 -7.23
C GLY A 330 -6.97 -17.54 -8.59
N VAL A 331 -7.62 -18.54 -9.20
CA VAL A 331 -8.15 -18.44 -10.57
C VAL A 331 -9.61 -18.89 -10.61
N ILE A 332 -10.50 -18.01 -11.08
CA ILE A 332 -11.88 -18.36 -11.46
C ILE A 332 -11.97 -18.24 -12.98
N GLU A 333 -11.97 -19.37 -13.67
CA GLU A 333 -11.93 -19.43 -15.14
C GLU A 333 -13.23 -18.90 -15.78
N GLY A 334 -13.06 -17.99 -16.75
CA GLY A 334 -14.15 -17.44 -17.55
C GLY A 334 -14.83 -18.48 -18.43
N ALA A 335 -16.14 -18.36 -18.61
CA ALA A 335 -16.93 -19.31 -19.41
C ALA A 335 -16.91 -19.00 -20.92
N GLU A 336 -16.69 -17.75 -21.32
CA GLU A 336 -16.76 -17.32 -22.72
C GLU A 336 -15.45 -16.69 -23.22
N GLU A 337 -14.79 -15.90 -22.37
CA GLU A 337 -13.51 -15.22 -22.65
C GLU A 337 -12.46 -15.61 -21.58
N PRO A 338 -12.09 -16.91 -21.48
CA PRO A 338 -11.16 -17.37 -20.44
C PRO A 338 -9.75 -16.76 -20.56
N ASP A 339 -9.40 -16.22 -21.72
CA ASP A 339 -8.15 -15.52 -22.02
C ASP A 339 -8.22 -14.01 -21.77
N ARG A 340 -9.20 -13.51 -21.02
CA ARG A 340 -9.26 -12.11 -20.55
C ARG A 340 -9.24 -12.10 -19.03
N PHE A 341 -8.42 -11.24 -18.44
CA PHE A 341 -8.15 -11.24 -17.00
C PHE A 341 -8.66 -9.97 -16.32
N VAL A 342 -9.56 -10.12 -15.35
CA VAL A 342 -9.86 -9.10 -14.33
C VAL A 342 -9.08 -9.48 -13.08
N ILE A 343 -8.17 -8.62 -12.65
CA ILE A 343 -7.21 -8.95 -11.60
C ILE A 343 -7.57 -8.14 -10.35
N LEU A 344 -7.72 -8.82 -9.21
CA LEU A 344 -7.84 -8.20 -7.89
C LEU A 344 -6.57 -8.51 -7.13
N GLY A 345 -5.91 -7.49 -6.59
CA GLY A 345 -4.59 -7.63 -5.96
C GLY A 345 -4.46 -6.90 -4.62
N ASN A 346 -3.69 -7.49 -3.72
CA ASN A 346 -3.28 -6.94 -2.43
C ASN A 346 -2.01 -7.65 -1.97
N HIS A 347 -1.01 -6.95 -1.44
CA HIS A 347 0.13 -7.60 -0.80
C HIS A 347 -0.18 -8.12 0.60
N ARG A 348 0.69 -8.99 1.12
CA ARG A 348 0.51 -9.68 2.40
C ARG A 348 1.66 -9.45 3.36
N ASP A 349 2.87 -9.26 2.86
CA ASP A 349 4.02 -9.01 3.70
C ASP A 349 3.84 -7.68 4.44
N ALA A 350 4.27 -7.65 5.69
CA ALA A 350 4.19 -6.46 6.54
C ALA A 350 5.51 -6.27 7.29
N TRP A 351 5.91 -5.03 7.55
CA TRP A 351 7.08 -4.77 8.39
C TRP A 351 6.98 -5.36 9.80
N THR A 352 5.77 -5.32 10.37
CA THR A 352 5.46 -5.81 11.73
C THR A 352 4.27 -6.78 11.64
N PHE A 353 3.16 -6.50 12.32
CA PHE A 353 1.91 -7.30 12.30
C PHE A 353 0.98 -6.92 11.15
N GLY A 354 1.01 -5.66 10.71
CA GLY A 354 0.35 -5.21 9.49
C GLY A 354 -1.16 -5.35 9.45
N ALA A 355 -1.88 -4.90 10.47
CA ALA A 355 -3.34 -5.00 10.50
C ALA A 355 -4.04 -4.06 9.52
N VAL A 356 -3.56 -2.84 9.36
CA VAL A 356 -3.99 -1.97 8.27
C VAL A 356 -3.18 -2.30 7.03
N ASP A 357 -1.86 -2.17 7.14
CA ASP A 357 -0.92 -2.38 6.04
C ASP A 357 -0.23 -3.76 6.15
N PRO A 358 -0.64 -4.77 5.37
CA PRO A 358 -1.68 -4.74 4.32
C PRO A 358 -2.88 -5.64 4.60
N ASN A 359 -2.96 -6.26 5.79
CA ASN A 359 -3.90 -7.35 5.98
C ASN A 359 -5.35 -6.90 6.07
N SER A 360 -5.64 -5.59 6.17
CA SER A 360 -6.99 -5.08 5.94
C SER A 360 -7.45 -5.43 4.53
N GLY A 361 -6.58 -5.23 3.53
CA GLY A 361 -6.77 -5.63 2.15
C GLY A 361 -6.79 -7.14 1.97
N THR A 362 -5.89 -7.89 2.64
CA THR A 362 -5.89 -9.37 2.53
C THR A 362 -7.19 -9.93 3.08
N ALA A 363 -7.68 -9.43 4.23
CA ALA A 363 -8.95 -9.86 4.80
C ALA A 363 -10.14 -9.53 3.88
N ALA A 364 -10.14 -8.38 3.22
CA ALA A 364 -11.14 -8.05 2.21
C ALA A 364 -11.05 -8.95 0.97
N LEU A 365 -9.85 -9.32 0.52
CA LEU A 365 -9.62 -10.23 -0.62
C LEU A 365 -10.17 -11.62 -0.32
N LEU A 366 -9.93 -12.13 0.89
CA LEU A 366 -10.45 -13.41 1.36
C LEU A 366 -11.98 -13.41 1.43
N GLU A 367 -12.58 -12.32 1.90
CA GLU A 367 -14.04 -12.15 1.91
C GLU A 367 -14.63 -12.10 0.48
N VAL A 368 -14.00 -11.36 -0.43
CA VAL A 368 -14.39 -11.36 -1.86
C VAL A 368 -14.33 -12.78 -2.42
N ALA A 369 -13.22 -13.51 -2.19
CA ALA A 369 -13.05 -14.88 -2.63
C ALA A 369 -14.16 -15.81 -2.12
N GLN A 370 -14.50 -15.73 -0.83
CA GLN A 370 -15.58 -16.50 -0.23
C GLN A 370 -16.94 -16.17 -0.85
N ARG A 371 -17.24 -14.88 -1.08
CA ARG A 371 -18.50 -14.46 -1.72
C ARG A 371 -18.59 -14.97 -3.16
N LEU A 372 -17.51 -14.88 -3.94
CA LEU A 372 -17.45 -15.44 -5.30
C LEU A 372 -17.65 -16.96 -5.30
N GLY A 373 -17.02 -17.68 -4.36
CA GLY A 373 -17.24 -19.12 -4.18
C GLY A 373 -18.69 -19.47 -3.84
N LYS A 374 -19.36 -18.68 -2.98
CA LYS A 374 -20.80 -18.82 -2.69
C LYS A 374 -21.67 -18.53 -3.92
N LEU A 375 -21.31 -17.58 -4.78
CA LEU A 375 -21.99 -17.33 -6.05
C LEU A 375 -21.82 -18.50 -7.03
N GLN A 376 -20.62 -19.05 -7.16
CA GLN A 376 -20.36 -20.23 -8.01
C GLN A 376 -21.24 -21.43 -7.61
N LYS A 377 -21.42 -21.65 -6.30
CA LYS A 377 -22.37 -22.67 -5.78
C LYS A 377 -23.82 -22.43 -6.18
N LYS A 378 -24.19 -21.19 -6.50
CA LYS A 378 -25.51 -20.79 -7.02
C LYS A 378 -25.56 -20.72 -8.54
N GLY A 379 -24.56 -21.29 -9.24
CA GLY A 379 -24.52 -21.40 -10.69
C GLY A 379 -23.89 -20.22 -11.43
N TRP A 380 -23.36 -19.22 -10.72
CA TRP A 380 -22.64 -18.12 -11.37
C TRP A 380 -21.30 -18.61 -11.95
N ARG A 381 -21.00 -18.17 -13.17
CA ARG A 381 -19.69 -18.29 -13.79
C ARG A 381 -19.40 -16.99 -14.53
N PRO A 382 -18.21 -16.39 -14.36
CA PRO A 382 -17.91 -15.15 -15.03
C PRO A 382 -17.72 -15.34 -16.53
N ARG A 383 -17.90 -14.29 -17.32
CA ARG A 383 -17.61 -14.30 -18.76
C ARG A 383 -16.09 -14.36 -18.97
N ARG A 384 -15.35 -13.52 -18.25
CA ARG A 384 -13.88 -13.40 -18.26
C ARG A 384 -13.26 -14.09 -17.05
N THR A 385 -11.98 -14.43 -17.12
CA THR A 385 -11.26 -15.00 -15.98
C THR A 385 -11.01 -13.94 -14.91
N ILE A 386 -11.29 -14.28 -13.66
CA ILE A 386 -10.90 -13.47 -12.49
C ILE A 386 -9.66 -14.08 -11.87
N LEU A 387 -8.63 -13.24 -11.67
CA LEU A 387 -7.42 -13.58 -10.93
C LEU A 387 -7.48 -12.88 -9.57
N LEU A 388 -7.31 -13.66 -8.50
CA LEU A 388 -7.17 -13.18 -7.13
C LEU A 388 -5.70 -13.32 -6.75
N CYS A 389 -5.00 -12.20 -6.65
CA CYS A 389 -3.57 -12.18 -6.44
C CYS A 389 -3.25 -11.63 -5.05
N ASN A 390 -2.47 -12.40 -4.29
CA ASN A 390 -1.95 -11.95 -3.02
C ASN A 390 -0.42 -11.92 -3.07
N TRP A 391 0.12 -10.70 -3.11
CA TRP A 391 1.53 -10.42 -3.39
C TRP A 391 2.40 -10.52 -2.14
N ASP A 392 3.69 -10.74 -2.36
CA ASP A 392 4.74 -10.76 -1.33
C ASP A 392 5.83 -9.74 -1.68
N ALA A 393 6.62 -9.32 -0.70
CA ALA A 393 7.69 -8.34 -0.80
C ALA A 393 7.28 -7.00 -1.44
N GLU A 394 6.04 -6.54 -1.23
CA GLU A 394 5.64 -5.20 -1.63
C GLU A 394 6.44 -4.14 -0.86
N GLU A 395 6.62 -4.39 0.44
CA GLU A 395 7.24 -3.45 1.36
C GLU A 395 8.70 -3.16 1.00
N TYR A 396 9.30 -4.05 0.20
CA TYR A 396 10.67 -3.97 -0.30
C TYR A 396 10.79 -3.33 -1.70
N GLY A 397 9.72 -2.75 -2.23
CA GLY A 397 9.72 -2.07 -3.54
C GLY A 397 8.85 -2.77 -4.57
N LEU A 398 7.65 -3.24 -4.17
CA LEU A 398 6.66 -3.88 -5.04
C LEU A 398 7.19 -5.16 -5.69
N ILE A 399 8.06 -5.91 -5.01
CA ILE A 399 8.86 -6.95 -5.67
C ILE A 399 7.94 -8.04 -6.21
N GLY A 400 7.11 -8.69 -5.39
CA GLY A 400 6.32 -9.83 -5.84
C GLY A 400 5.38 -9.51 -7.00
N SER A 401 4.69 -8.36 -6.98
CA SER A 401 3.83 -7.96 -8.11
C SER A 401 4.64 -7.60 -9.35
N THR A 402 5.78 -6.92 -9.19
CA THR A 402 6.65 -6.54 -10.31
C THR A 402 7.26 -7.77 -10.98
N GLU A 403 7.85 -8.69 -10.23
CA GLU A 403 8.42 -9.93 -10.79
C GLU A 403 7.36 -10.73 -11.57
N TRP A 404 6.13 -10.81 -11.03
CA TRP A 404 5.03 -11.50 -11.70
C TRP A 404 4.56 -10.80 -12.98
N VAL A 405 4.52 -9.48 -12.97
CA VAL A 405 4.22 -8.69 -14.18
C VAL A 405 5.33 -8.85 -15.22
N GLU A 406 6.60 -8.91 -14.81
CA GLU A 406 7.72 -9.10 -15.71
C GLU A 406 7.73 -10.49 -16.34
N GLU A 407 7.49 -11.54 -15.55
CA GLU A 407 7.38 -12.93 -16.05
C GLU A 407 6.23 -13.07 -17.05
N ASN A 408 5.12 -12.36 -16.83
CA ASN A 408 3.88 -12.50 -17.60
C ASN A 408 3.61 -11.33 -18.55
N ARG A 409 4.61 -10.49 -18.83
CA ARG A 409 4.46 -9.18 -19.49
C ARG A 409 3.64 -9.24 -20.78
N GLU A 410 3.99 -10.14 -21.70
CA GLU A 410 3.32 -10.25 -23.00
C GLU A 410 1.85 -10.71 -22.88
N ILE A 411 1.61 -11.64 -21.95
CA ILE A 411 0.27 -12.16 -21.67
C ILE A 411 -0.59 -11.05 -21.07
N LEU A 412 -0.09 -10.35 -20.07
CA LEU A 412 -0.81 -9.29 -19.39
C LEU A 412 -1.09 -8.11 -20.31
N ALA A 413 -0.11 -7.66 -21.10
CA ALA A 413 -0.26 -6.56 -22.05
C ALA A 413 -1.38 -6.81 -23.08
N SER A 414 -1.61 -8.07 -23.45
CA SER A 414 -2.60 -8.44 -24.47
C SER A 414 -3.96 -8.86 -23.91
N LYS A 415 -4.02 -9.31 -22.66
CA LYS A 415 -5.19 -10.00 -22.10
C LYS A 415 -5.76 -9.40 -20.82
N ALA A 416 -5.00 -8.61 -20.07
CA ALA A 416 -5.49 -7.98 -18.86
C ALA A 416 -6.50 -6.87 -19.18
N VAL A 417 -7.68 -6.96 -18.57
CA VAL A 417 -8.75 -5.96 -18.69
C VAL A 417 -8.49 -4.80 -17.75
N ALA A 418 -8.25 -5.11 -16.47
CA ALA A 418 -7.93 -4.14 -15.44
C ALA A 418 -7.27 -4.83 -14.23
N TYR A 419 -6.53 -4.05 -13.46
CA TYR A 419 -5.98 -4.40 -12.15
C TYR A 419 -6.67 -3.56 -11.06
N LEU A 420 -7.26 -4.22 -10.07
CA LEU A 420 -7.99 -3.58 -8.97
C LEU A 420 -7.24 -3.83 -7.68
N ASN A 421 -6.48 -2.84 -7.23
CA ASN A 421 -5.69 -2.85 -6.01
C ASN A 421 -6.55 -2.56 -4.78
N ALA A 422 -6.27 -3.26 -3.69
CA ALA A 422 -6.81 -2.96 -2.36
C ALA A 422 -5.74 -3.26 -1.32
N ASP A 423 -4.85 -2.31 -1.08
CA ASP A 423 -3.74 -2.39 -0.12
C ASP A 423 -4.28 -2.13 1.31
N CYS A 424 -4.02 -0.97 1.87
CA CYS A 424 -4.60 -0.43 3.10
C CYS A 424 -6.09 -0.11 2.90
N VAL A 425 -6.90 -1.14 2.64
CA VAL A 425 -8.29 -0.98 2.23
C VAL A 425 -9.15 -0.35 3.33
N VAL A 426 -8.76 -0.49 4.60
CA VAL A 426 -9.44 0.15 5.73
C VAL A 426 -8.42 0.65 6.76
N GLY A 427 -8.23 1.96 6.83
CA GLY A 427 -7.49 2.66 7.90
C GLY A 427 -8.35 3.62 8.73
N GLY A 428 -9.65 3.74 8.42
CA GLY A 428 -10.56 4.64 9.13
C GLY A 428 -11.81 5.00 8.32
N PRO A 429 -12.58 6.04 8.72
CA PRO A 429 -13.78 6.47 8.00
C PRO A 429 -13.46 7.25 6.72
N GLY A 430 -14.42 7.26 5.79
CA GLY A 430 -14.37 8.04 4.54
C GLY A 430 -13.78 7.27 3.36
N PHE A 431 -14.55 7.16 2.28
CA PHE A 431 -14.13 6.46 1.07
C PHE A 431 -13.19 7.30 0.22
N ASN A 432 -12.10 6.71 -0.25
CA ASN A 432 -11.13 7.30 -1.16
C ASN A 432 -10.76 6.32 -2.26
N VAL A 433 -10.46 6.85 -3.45
CA VAL A 433 -10.06 6.03 -4.60
C VAL A 433 -9.12 6.78 -5.52
N ARG A 434 -8.15 6.06 -6.04
CA ARG A 434 -7.27 6.50 -7.13
C ARG A 434 -7.47 5.58 -8.32
N ALA A 435 -7.67 6.12 -9.51
CA ALA A 435 -7.93 5.29 -10.68
C ALA A 435 -7.50 5.93 -11.99
N THR A 436 -7.28 5.08 -13.00
CA THR A 436 -7.24 5.51 -14.40
C THR A 436 -8.63 6.03 -14.81
N PRO A 437 -8.73 7.15 -15.56
CA PRO A 437 -10.00 7.84 -15.78
C PRO A 437 -11.13 7.00 -16.35
N GLN A 438 -10.82 5.99 -17.17
CA GLN A 438 -11.82 5.12 -17.79
C GLN A 438 -12.61 4.25 -16.79
N LEU A 439 -12.16 4.14 -15.54
CA LEU A 439 -12.84 3.41 -14.46
C LEU A 439 -13.71 4.31 -13.57
N ASP A 440 -13.62 5.64 -13.71
CA ASP A 440 -14.27 6.60 -12.80
C ASP A 440 -15.78 6.34 -12.68
N GLU A 441 -16.48 6.27 -13.81
CA GLU A 441 -17.95 6.10 -13.82
C GLU A 441 -18.39 4.72 -13.31
N LEU A 442 -17.59 3.67 -13.56
CA LEU A 442 -17.86 2.34 -13.05
C LEU A 442 -17.77 2.28 -11.52
N ILE A 443 -16.75 2.92 -10.96
CA ILE A 443 -16.54 2.99 -9.49
C ILE A 443 -17.61 3.87 -8.84
N LYS A 444 -18.01 4.99 -9.47
CA LYS A 444 -19.15 5.80 -9.00
C LYS A 444 -20.43 4.97 -8.95
N ARG A 445 -20.70 4.18 -9.99
CA ARG A 445 -21.86 3.28 -10.01
C ARG A 445 -21.78 2.27 -8.87
N ALA A 446 -20.61 1.68 -8.61
CA ALA A 446 -20.46 0.69 -7.53
C ALA A 446 -20.72 1.32 -6.14
N THR A 447 -20.23 2.53 -5.91
CA THR A 447 -20.43 3.26 -4.65
C THR A 447 -21.87 3.76 -4.45
N GLN A 448 -22.69 3.83 -5.50
CA GLN A 448 -24.13 4.11 -5.40
C GLN A 448 -24.94 2.89 -4.93
N GLU A 449 -24.49 1.67 -5.25
CA GLU A 449 -25.17 0.42 -4.89
C GLU A 449 -24.90 -0.02 -3.45
N VAL A 450 -23.82 0.49 -2.83
CA VAL A 450 -23.38 0.08 -1.50
C VAL A 450 -23.70 1.16 -0.47
N LYS A 451 -24.29 0.76 0.66
CA LYS A 451 -24.59 1.65 1.79
C LYS A 451 -23.31 2.11 2.48
N ASP A 452 -23.31 3.35 2.93
CA ASP A 452 -22.20 3.86 3.71
C ASP A 452 -22.16 3.16 5.09
N PRO A 453 -21.01 2.57 5.49
CA PRO A 453 -20.89 1.84 6.75
C PRO A 453 -20.98 2.74 8.00
N ASP A 454 -20.67 4.03 7.85
CA ASP A 454 -20.72 5.05 8.91
C ASP A 454 -22.04 5.85 8.88
N ASN A 455 -22.79 5.79 7.79
CA ASN A 455 -24.12 6.40 7.65
C ASN A 455 -25.06 5.58 6.75
N SER A 456 -25.74 4.58 7.32
CA SER A 456 -26.63 3.67 6.58
C SER A 456 -27.85 4.32 5.89
N SER A 457 -28.14 5.60 6.18
CA SER A 457 -29.20 6.35 5.50
C SER A 457 -28.83 6.70 4.05
N GLN A 458 -27.54 6.65 3.70
CA GLN A 458 -26.99 7.05 2.41
C GLN A 458 -26.17 5.93 1.77
N SER A 459 -25.93 6.04 0.48
CA SER A 459 -24.90 5.30 -0.24
C SER A 459 -23.52 5.88 0.03
N ILE A 460 -22.46 5.09 -0.20
CA ILE A 460 -21.08 5.59 -0.15
C ILE A 460 -20.93 6.80 -1.07
N TYR A 461 -21.52 6.76 -2.27
CA TYR A 461 -21.45 7.86 -3.22
C TYR A 461 -22.03 9.17 -2.68
N GLU A 462 -23.18 9.11 -1.99
CA GLU A 462 -23.82 10.30 -1.42
C GLU A 462 -22.98 10.91 -0.28
N SER A 463 -22.45 10.09 0.62
CA SER A 463 -21.52 10.56 1.66
C SER A 463 -20.23 11.13 1.06
N TRP A 464 -19.66 10.41 0.10
CA TRP A 464 -18.40 10.76 -0.54
C TRP A 464 -18.49 12.11 -1.26
N THR A 465 -19.56 12.33 -2.04
CA THR A 465 -19.80 13.61 -2.73
C THR A 465 -20.14 14.75 -1.77
N SER A 466 -20.77 14.46 -0.63
CA SER A 466 -21.11 15.45 0.39
C SER A 466 -19.91 15.88 1.25
N SER A 467 -18.83 15.09 1.27
CA SER A 467 -17.62 15.39 2.04
C SER A 467 -16.87 16.65 1.59
N GLY A 468 -17.20 17.19 0.41
CA GLY A 468 -16.51 18.34 -0.18
C GLY A 468 -15.14 17.99 -0.79
N SER A 469 -14.76 16.71 -0.83
CA SER A 469 -13.51 16.24 -1.44
C SER A 469 -13.51 16.51 -2.95
N SER A 470 -12.59 17.35 -3.42
CA SER A 470 -12.43 17.68 -4.84
C SER A 470 -10.94 17.73 -5.21
N PRO A 471 -10.50 17.00 -6.26
CA PRO A 471 -11.30 16.06 -7.05
C PRO A 471 -11.73 14.83 -6.22
N LEU A 472 -12.84 14.20 -6.60
CA LEU A 472 -13.32 12.98 -5.93
C LEU A 472 -12.32 11.82 -6.12
N PHE A 473 -11.77 11.69 -7.33
CA PHE A 473 -10.76 10.68 -7.66
C PHE A 473 -9.36 11.27 -7.59
N GLY A 474 -8.45 10.55 -6.92
CA GLY A 474 -7.02 10.71 -7.17
C GLY A 474 -6.60 9.99 -8.46
N ARG A 475 -5.39 10.29 -8.95
CA ARG A 475 -4.79 9.62 -10.12
C ARG A 475 -3.57 8.80 -9.70
N LEU A 476 -3.42 7.63 -10.33
CA LEU A 476 -2.33 6.67 -10.08
C LEU A 476 -1.04 7.13 -10.76
N GLY A 477 -0.45 8.22 -10.28
CA GLY A 477 0.76 8.83 -10.87
C GLY A 477 2.09 8.39 -10.24
N GLY A 478 2.07 7.64 -9.14
CA GLY A 478 3.25 7.22 -8.38
C GLY A 478 3.39 5.70 -8.25
N GLY A 479 4.44 5.24 -7.58
CA GLY A 479 4.72 3.83 -7.30
C GLY A 479 4.36 3.41 -5.88
N GLY A 480 3.20 3.85 -5.39
CA GLY A 480 2.85 3.75 -3.96
C GLY A 480 2.15 2.46 -3.52
N SER A 481 1.94 1.50 -4.42
CA SER A 481 1.42 0.15 -4.15
C SER A 481 1.49 -0.68 -5.44
N ASP A 482 1.11 -1.96 -5.40
CA ASP A 482 1.29 -2.96 -6.46
C ASP A 482 0.69 -2.59 -7.83
N TYR A 483 -0.26 -1.65 -7.91
CA TYR A 483 -0.78 -1.18 -9.19
C TYR A 483 0.31 -0.60 -10.12
N ALA A 484 1.46 -0.21 -9.55
CA ALA A 484 2.52 0.45 -10.29
C ALA A 484 3.09 -0.42 -11.42
N SER A 485 3.29 -1.70 -11.16
CA SER A 485 3.80 -2.65 -12.15
C SER A 485 2.78 -2.86 -13.27
N PHE A 486 1.50 -2.94 -12.96
CA PHE A 486 0.43 -3.12 -13.96
C PHE A 486 0.24 -1.89 -14.84
N LEU A 487 0.14 -0.71 -14.25
CA LEU A 487 -0.18 0.52 -14.98
C LEU A 487 1.06 1.14 -15.64
N GLN A 488 2.14 1.36 -14.91
CA GLN A 488 3.30 2.12 -15.39
C GLN A 488 4.22 1.25 -16.25
N HIS A 489 4.37 -0.06 -15.96
CA HIS A 489 5.25 -0.93 -16.76
C HIS A 489 4.54 -1.55 -17.97
N VAL A 490 3.23 -1.81 -17.89
CA VAL A 490 2.49 -2.56 -18.92
C VAL A 490 1.29 -1.80 -19.51
N GLY A 491 0.81 -0.74 -18.87
CA GLY A 491 -0.28 0.09 -19.38
C GLY A 491 -1.68 -0.46 -19.12
N ILE A 492 -1.85 -1.28 -18.08
CA ILE A 492 -3.12 -1.91 -17.73
C ILE A 492 -3.98 -0.89 -16.94
N PRO A 493 -5.27 -0.71 -17.29
CA PRO A 493 -6.19 0.11 -16.50
C PRO A 493 -6.19 -0.32 -15.04
N ALA A 494 -6.06 0.63 -14.11
CA ALA A 494 -5.92 0.30 -12.70
C ALA A 494 -6.76 1.20 -11.79
N ALA A 495 -7.13 0.64 -10.64
CA ALA A 495 -7.74 1.35 -9.52
C ALA A 495 -7.12 0.91 -8.20
N ASP A 496 -7.18 1.78 -7.20
CA ASP A 496 -6.73 1.57 -5.84
C ASP A 496 -7.79 2.17 -4.90
N ILE A 497 -8.41 1.32 -4.08
CA ILE A 497 -9.58 1.68 -3.26
C ILE A 497 -9.25 1.61 -1.77
N ALA A 498 -9.80 2.53 -0.98
CA ALA A 498 -9.62 2.52 0.46
C ALA A 498 -10.77 3.22 1.21
N PHE A 499 -10.94 2.85 2.48
CA PHE A 499 -11.62 3.61 3.52
C PHE A 499 -10.59 4.15 4.50
N GLY A 500 -10.71 5.43 4.86
CA GLY A 500 -9.64 6.18 5.51
C GLY A 500 -8.84 6.97 4.48
N GLY A 501 -8.31 8.12 4.90
CA GLY A 501 -7.43 8.95 4.07
C GLY A 501 -6.01 8.37 3.97
N ASP A 502 -5.11 9.13 3.34
CA ASP A 502 -3.66 8.86 3.35
C ASP A 502 -3.13 8.61 4.78
N VAL A 503 -1.89 8.13 4.93
CA VAL A 503 -1.17 7.82 6.19
C VAL A 503 -1.46 8.77 7.38
N ALA A 504 -1.78 10.05 7.16
CA ALA A 504 -2.24 10.97 8.21
C ALA A 504 -3.53 10.52 8.96
N GLY A 505 -4.38 9.70 8.33
CA GLY A 505 -5.55 9.07 8.95
C GLY A 505 -5.22 7.84 9.79
N TYR A 506 -4.02 7.29 9.61
CA TYR A 506 -3.54 6.02 10.15
C TYR A 506 -2.13 6.20 10.78
N PRO A 507 -2.04 6.74 12.03
CA PRO A 507 -0.76 7.21 12.56
C PRO A 507 0.24 6.12 12.94
N VAL A 508 -0.21 4.87 13.12
CA VAL A 508 0.65 3.75 13.55
C VAL A 508 1.31 2.98 12.39
N TYR A 509 1.20 3.52 11.17
CA TYR A 509 1.79 3.01 9.94
C TYR A 509 3.24 2.54 10.07
N HIS A 510 3.49 1.31 9.59
CA HIS A 510 4.77 0.60 9.64
C HIS A 510 5.43 0.54 11.03
N SER A 511 4.65 0.61 12.11
CA SER A 511 5.16 0.54 13.47
C SER A 511 4.79 -0.76 14.17
N LEU A 512 5.31 -1.00 15.36
CA LEU A 512 4.93 -2.13 16.20
C LEU A 512 3.41 -2.15 16.51
N TYR A 513 2.78 -0.99 16.45
CA TYR A 513 1.38 -0.77 16.85
C TYR A 513 0.39 -0.88 15.68
N ASP A 514 0.86 -1.24 14.48
CA ASP A 514 0.01 -1.69 13.37
C ASP A 514 -0.51 -3.10 13.64
N ASP A 515 -1.35 -3.24 14.66
CA ASP A 515 -1.84 -4.52 15.13
C ASP A 515 -3.37 -4.62 15.09
N PHE A 516 -3.87 -5.83 15.35
CA PHE A 516 -5.30 -6.11 15.34
C PHE A 516 -6.08 -5.24 16.33
N VAL A 517 -5.48 -4.92 17.48
CA VAL A 517 -6.13 -4.14 18.54
C VAL A 517 -6.35 -2.71 18.06
N TRP A 518 -5.40 -2.14 17.30
CA TRP A 518 -5.59 -0.84 16.67
C TRP A 518 -6.76 -0.86 15.67
N MET A 519 -6.82 -1.88 14.81
CA MET A 519 -7.93 -2.02 13.87
C MET A 519 -9.28 -2.15 14.59
N GLU A 520 -9.37 -3.05 15.57
CA GLU A 520 -10.60 -3.34 16.33
C GLU A 520 -11.09 -2.11 17.11
N LYS A 521 -10.19 -1.23 17.56
CA LYS A 521 -10.58 -0.03 18.32
C LYS A 521 -10.84 1.19 17.46
N PHE A 522 -10.03 1.41 16.43
CA PHE A 522 -9.95 2.71 15.76
C PHE A 522 -10.14 2.61 14.24
N GLY A 523 -9.63 1.54 13.61
CA GLY A 523 -9.73 1.34 12.17
C GLY A 523 -11.14 0.96 11.71
N ASP A 524 -11.73 -0.10 12.27
CA ASP A 524 -13.07 -0.58 11.93
C ASP A 524 -13.68 -1.49 13.03
N PRO A 525 -14.20 -0.91 14.12
CA PRO A 525 -14.66 -1.69 15.28
C PRO A 525 -15.74 -2.72 15.03
N MET A 526 -16.56 -2.52 13.99
CA MET A 526 -17.64 -3.43 13.62
C MET A 526 -17.34 -4.22 12.35
N PHE A 527 -16.16 -4.05 11.75
CA PHE A 527 -15.75 -4.65 10.49
C PHE A 527 -16.70 -4.35 9.31
N GLN A 528 -17.48 -3.26 9.41
CA GLN A 528 -18.48 -2.88 8.41
C GLN A 528 -17.86 -2.08 7.26
N ARG A 529 -16.76 -1.34 7.53
CA ARG A 529 -16.01 -0.66 6.47
C ARG A 529 -15.34 -1.67 5.56
N HIS A 530 -14.79 -2.75 6.10
CA HIS A 530 -14.26 -3.85 5.29
C HIS A 530 -15.35 -4.51 4.43
N VAL A 531 -16.54 -4.76 5.00
CA VAL A 531 -17.67 -5.30 4.24
C VAL A 531 -18.04 -4.37 3.09
N ALA A 532 -18.13 -3.06 3.34
CA ALA A 532 -18.44 -2.06 2.34
C ALA A 532 -17.36 -1.97 1.24
N ALA A 533 -16.08 -1.99 1.62
CA ALA A 533 -14.96 -1.99 0.70
C ALA A 533 -14.95 -3.24 -0.20
N ALA A 534 -15.08 -4.43 0.39
CA ALA A 534 -15.18 -5.70 -0.35
C ALA A 534 -16.38 -5.71 -1.30
N SER A 535 -17.51 -5.10 -0.90
CA SER A 535 -18.70 -4.95 -1.76
C SER A 535 -18.41 -4.06 -2.97
N VAL A 536 -17.81 -2.88 -2.81
CA VAL A 536 -17.46 -1.99 -3.94
C VAL A 536 -16.43 -2.66 -4.84
N TRP A 537 -15.35 -3.21 -4.25
CA TRP A 537 -14.26 -3.84 -4.97
C TRP A 537 -14.73 -5.00 -5.85
N GLY A 538 -15.45 -5.94 -5.23
CA GLY A 538 -15.94 -7.11 -5.92
C GLY A 538 -17.05 -6.78 -6.91
N LEU A 539 -17.88 -5.76 -6.68
CA LEU A 539 -18.89 -5.34 -7.65
C LEU A 539 -18.27 -4.74 -8.92
N VAL A 540 -17.22 -3.93 -8.79
CA VAL A 540 -16.42 -3.44 -9.93
C VAL A 540 -15.82 -4.61 -10.70
N ALA A 541 -15.22 -5.58 -10.00
CA ALA A 541 -14.67 -6.77 -10.61
C ALA A 541 -15.73 -7.61 -11.34
N LEU A 542 -16.88 -7.83 -10.72
CA LEU A 542 -18.00 -8.59 -11.30
C LEU A 542 -18.51 -7.93 -12.58
N TRP A 543 -18.66 -6.61 -12.63
CA TRP A 543 -19.07 -5.92 -13.85
C TRP A 543 -18.02 -6.04 -14.96
N LEU A 544 -16.74 -5.87 -14.66
CA LEU A 544 -15.68 -6.08 -15.64
C LEU A 544 -15.61 -7.54 -16.13
N ALA A 545 -15.91 -8.49 -15.25
CA ALA A 545 -15.83 -9.92 -15.56
C ALA A 545 -17.08 -10.46 -16.26
N ASP A 546 -18.26 -9.86 -16.06
CA ASP A 546 -19.54 -10.38 -16.55
C ASP A 546 -20.09 -9.63 -17.76
N GLU A 547 -19.88 -8.31 -17.86
CA GLU A 547 -20.51 -7.48 -18.89
C GLU A 547 -20.00 -7.84 -20.29
N GLU A 548 -20.90 -7.90 -21.26
CA GLU A 548 -20.52 -8.20 -22.65
C GLU A 548 -19.63 -7.10 -23.21
N PHE A 549 -20.02 -5.84 -22.98
CA PHE A 549 -19.23 -4.66 -23.31
C PHE A 549 -18.53 -4.15 -22.06
N LEU A 550 -17.21 -3.96 -22.13
CA LEU A 550 -16.47 -3.40 -21.02
C LEU A 550 -17.00 -1.99 -20.67
N PRO A 551 -17.43 -1.74 -19.43
CA PRO A 551 -18.05 -0.49 -19.01
C PRO A 551 -17.01 0.62 -18.76
N PHE A 552 -16.09 0.81 -19.70
CA PHE A 552 -15.10 1.89 -19.68
C PHE A 552 -15.67 3.19 -20.22
N ASP A 553 -15.39 4.30 -19.56
CA ASP A 553 -15.76 5.64 -20.02
C ASP A 553 -14.53 6.45 -20.52
N TYR A 554 -14.31 6.44 -21.82
CA TYR A 554 -13.22 7.20 -22.42
C TYR A 554 -13.49 8.72 -22.48
N LEU A 555 -14.71 9.18 -22.20
CA LEU A 555 -14.98 10.62 -22.05
C LEU A 555 -14.31 11.19 -20.80
N SER A 556 -14.28 10.44 -19.70
CA SER A 556 -13.53 10.80 -18.49
C SER A 556 -12.03 10.93 -18.78
N TYR A 557 -11.48 10.05 -19.62
CA TYR A 557 -10.09 10.16 -20.07
C TYR A 557 -9.83 11.45 -20.87
N ALA A 558 -10.70 11.76 -21.84
CA ALA A 558 -10.57 12.99 -22.63
C ALA A 558 -10.65 14.25 -21.77
N LYS A 559 -11.53 14.27 -20.75
CA LYS A 559 -11.63 15.38 -19.79
C LYS A 559 -10.36 15.54 -18.98
N GLU A 560 -9.78 14.44 -18.48
CA GLU A 560 -8.53 14.48 -17.72
C GLU A 560 -7.37 15.02 -18.57
N LEU A 561 -7.25 14.57 -19.83
CA LEU A 561 -6.25 15.11 -20.76
C LEU A 561 -6.43 16.61 -20.99
N GLN A 562 -7.66 17.11 -21.07
CA GLN A 562 -7.95 18.53 -21.21
C GLN A 562 -7.56 19.32 -19.95
N ILE A 563 -7.80 18.77 -18.75
CA ILE A 563 -7.37 19.37 -17.48
C ILE A 563 -5.85 19.46 -17.42
N LEU A 564 -5.14 18.38 -17.78
CA LEU A 564 -3.68 18.34 -17.81
C LEU A 564 -3.11 19.35 -18.82
N TYR A 565 -3.70 19.43 -20.01
CA TYR A 565 -3.35 20.45 -21.01
C TYR A 565 -3.49 21.86 -20.39
N ASN A 566 -4.67 22.21 -19.89
CA ASN A 566 -4.93 23.55 -19.35
C ASN A 566 -4.02 23.90 -18.15
N THR A 567 -3.78 22.96 -17.24
CA THR A 567 -2.93 23.15 -16.06
C THR A 567 -1.46 23.37 -16.45
N LYS A 568 -0.96 22.63 -17.46
CA LYS A 568 0.41 22.79 -17.95
C LYS A 568 0.62 24.19 -18.54
N TYR A 569 -0.31 24.70 -19.35
CA TYR A 569 -0.21 26.05 -19.92
C TYR A 569 -0.29 27.19 -18.89
N LEU A 570 -0.98 27.01 -17.77
CA LEU A 570 -1.03 28.00 -16.69
C LEU A 570 0.25 28.00 -15.82
N ASN A 571 0.86 26.83 -15.59
CA ASN A 571 2.10 26.69 -14.81
C ASN A 571 3.38 27.01 -15.59
N HIS A 572 3.30 27.27 -16.90
CA HIS A 572 4.44 27.63 -17.75
C HIS A 572 5.13 28.95 -17.36
N SER A 573 4.58 29.77 -16.44
CA SER A 573 5.26 30.99 -15.94
C SER A 573 6.24 30.73 -14.79
N LEU A 574 6.04 29.66 -14.00
CA LEU A 574 6.85 29.30 -12.83
C LEU A 574 7.69 28.03 -13.06
N ALA A 575 7.10 27.01 -13.71
CA ALA A 575 7.76 25.75 -14.02
C ALA A 575 8.94 25.90 -15.01
N TRP A 576 8.90 26.90 -15.89
CA TRP A 576 10.02 27.18 -16.81
C TRP A 576 11.29 27.64 -16.09
N ARG A 577 11.18 28.30 -14.92
CA ARG A 577 12.36 28.68 -14.11
C ARG A 577 12.97 27.48 -13.41
N ILE A 578 12.15 26.51 -12.99
CA ILE A 578 12.59 25.28 -12.33
C ILE A 578 13.14 24.27 -13.37
N TRP A 579 12.52 24.17 -14.55
CA TRP A 579 12.94 23.29 -15.65
C TRP A 579 14.27 23.71 -16.27
N ARG A 580 14.57 25.02 -16.37
CA ARG A 580 15.85 25.53 -16.91
C ARG A 580 17.07 25.15 -16.06
N MET A 581 16.88 24.77 -14.79
CA MET A 581 17.97 24.34 -13.90
C MET A 581 18.22 22.83 -13.93
N ARG A 582 17.21 22.01 -14.28
CA ARG A 582 17.33 20.54 -14.27
C ARG A 582 18.00 19.92 -15.51
N PHE A 583 18.12 20.65 -16.63
CA PHE A 583 18.72 20.12 -17.85
C PHE A 583 19.73 21.11 -18.45
N GLN A 584 20.97 21.10 -17.94
CA GLN A 584 22.13 21.33 -18.80
C GLN A 584 22.45 20.02 -19.51
N ILE A 585 21.74 19.75 -20.61
CA ILE A 585 22.20 18.76 -21.59
C ILE A 585 23.39 19.42 -22.30
N LYS A 586 24.62 18.97 -21.96
CA LYS A 586 25.75 19.14 -22.86
C LYS A 586 25.43 18.31 -24.10
N THR A 587 25.29 19.01 -25.23
CA THR A 587 25.33 18.42 -26.58
C THR A 587 26.57 17.57 -26.78
#